data_AF-A0A1M4SGZ2-F1
#
_entry.id   AF-A0A1M4SGZ2-F1
#
_cell.length_a   1.000
_cell.length_b   1.000
_cell.length_c   1.000
_cell.angle_alpha   90.00
_cell.angle_beta   90.00
_cell.angle_gamma   90.00
#
_symmetry.space_group_name_H-M   'P 1'
#
loop_
_entity.id
_entity.type
_entity.pdbx_description
1 polymer ?
#
loop_
_entity_poly.entity_id
_entity_poly.type
_entity_poly.pdbx_seq_one_letter_code
_entity_poly.pdbx_strand_id
1 'polypeptide(L)'
;MKLYTEEWMKILEHIENNDQDYKLFSINYESNYWFNAKVKGDEVEISNAKFHENSCSIPTPRKINIKEFSLAFPLYKQYTSGVPGIRYKMQKRKIYNSSYIIALIHNIIDDYYFRFSNILNK
;
A
#
# COMPACT_ATOMS: atom_id res chain seq x y z
N MET A 1 14.76 -11.73 -9.05
CA MET A 1 13.85 -10.74 -8.42
C MET A 1 13.53 -11.28 -7.03
N LYS A 2 13.83 -10.54 -5.94
CA LYS A 2 13.44 -10.96 -4.59
C LYS A 2 11.92 -10.79 -4.46
N LEU A 3 11.23 -11.84 -4.05
CA LEU A 3 9.80 -11.79 -3.73
C LEU A 3 9.68 -11.42 -2.25
N TYR A 4 8.92 -10.38 -1.96
CA TYR A 4 8.67 -9.90 -0.59
C TYR A 4 7.44 -10.63 -0.04
N THR A 5 7.54 -11.95 0.03
CA THR A 5 6.40 -12.83 0.34
C THR A 5 5.88 -12.60 1.75
N GLU A 6 6.76 -12.38 2.73
CA GLU A 6 6.35 -12.15 4.12
C GLU A 6 5.52 -10.86 4.27
N GLU A 7 6.00 -9.74 3.73
CA GLU A 7 5.25 -8.47 3.80
C GLU A 7 3.97 -8.51 2.95
N TRP A 8 3.99 -9.23 1.84
CA TRP A 8 2.79 -9.44 1.04
C TRP A 8 1.74 -10.25 1.80
N MET A 9 2.13 -11.37 2.44
CA MET A 9 1.23 -12.19 3.25
C MET A 9 0.63 -11.39 4.41
N LYS A 10 1.43 -10.54 5.08
CA LYS A 10 0.93 -9.64 6.13
C LYS A 10 -0.12 -8.66 5.61
N ILE A 11 0.06 -8.12 4.41
CA ILE A 11 -0.94 -7.23 3.79
C ILE A 11 -2.22 -8.00 3.50
N LEU A 12 -2.13 -9.21 2.93
CA LEU A 12 -3.30 -10.04 2.66
C LEU A 12 -4.05 -10.38 3.95
N GLU A 13 -3.34 -10.90 4.95
CA GLU A 13 -3.92 -11.26 6.25
C GLU A 13 -4.58 -10.06 6.94
N HIS A 14 -3.93 -8.89 6.91
CA HIS A 14 -4.50 -7.67 7.49
C HIS A 14 -5.78 -7.24 6.76
N ILE A 15 -5.78 -7.23 5.43
CA ILE A 15 -6.95 -6.82 4.64
C ILE A 15 -8.09 -7.82 4.79
N GLU A 16 -7.81 -9.13 4.82
CA GLU A 16 -8.84 -10.17 4.95
C GLU A 16 -9.55 -10.12 6.30
N ASN A 17 -8.81 -9.79 7.38
CA ASN A 17 -9.35 -9.70 8.73
C ASN A 17 -9.95 -8.33 9.07
N ASN A 18 -9.76 -7.30 8.23
CA ASN A 18 -10.22 -5.94 8.51
C ASN A 18 -10.90 -5.32 7.28
N ASP A 19 -12.24 -5.28 7.27
CA ASP A 19 -12.96 -4.46 6.28
C ASP A 19 -12.90 -2.99 6.69
N GLN A 20 -11.96 -2.27 6.10
CA GLN A 20 -11.74 -0.84 6.36
C GLN A 20 -11.26 -0.13 5.10
N ASP A 21 -11.26 1.20 5.14
CA ASP A 21 -10.62 2.02 4.13
C ASP A 21 -9.19 2.38 4.54
N TYR A 22 -8.37 2.63 3.54
CA TYR A 22 -6.97 3.00 3.68
C TYR A 22 -6.75 4.39 3.11
N LYS A 23 -6.00 5.22 3.83
CA LYS A 23 -5.67 6.58 3.41
C LYS A 23 -4.57 6.52 2.36
N LEU A 24 -4.72 7.26 1.26
CA LEU A 24 -3.61 7.44 0.32
C LEU A 24 -2.42 8.13 1.01
N PHE A 25 -1.21 7.75 0.61
CA PHE A 25 0.01 8.29 1.19
C PHE A 25 0.82 9.09 0.17
N SER A 26 1.33 10.25 0.62
CA SER A 26 2.27 11.10 -0.09
C SER A 26 3.24 11.71 0.92
N ILE A 27 4.52 11.79 0.56
CA ILE A 27 5.55 12.42 1.41
C ILE A 27 5.43 13.94 1.47
N ASN A 28 4.85 14.57 0.43
CA ASN A 28 4.90 16.02 0.26
C ASN A 28 3.70 16.73 0.88
N TYR A 29 2.61 16.02 1.14
CA TYR A 29 1.39 16.57 1.68
C TYR A 29 0.52 15.45 2.23
N GLU A 30 -0.31 15.78 3.20
CA GLU A 30 -1.31 14.86 3.72
C GLU A 30 -2.45 14.71 2.69
N SER A 31 -2.67 13.48 2.22
CA SER A 31 -3.76 13.19 1.29
C SER A 31 -5.05 12.94 2.07
N ASN A 32 -6.13 13.64 1.72
CA ASN A 32 -7.44 13.42 2.32
C ASN A 32 -8.27 12.32 1.63
N TYR A 33 -7.73 11.66 0.62
CA TYR A 33 -8.42 10.62 -0.13
C TYR A 33 -8.19 9.22 0.42
N TRP A 34 -9.25 8.42 0.41
CA TRP A 34 -9.32 7.06 0.93
C TRP A 34 -9.71 6.06 -0.16
N PHE A 35 -9.41 4.78 0.04
CA PHE A 35 -9.85 3.69 -0.84
C PHE A 35 -10.12 2.43 -0.03
N ASN A 36 -10.97 1.55 -0.53
CA ASN A 36 -11.17 0.22 0.07
C ASN A 36 -10.26 -0.81 -0.59
N ALA A 37 -9.77 -1.76 0.21
CA ALA A 37 -9.02 -2.90 -0.28
C ALA A 37 -9.70 -4.19 0.19
N LYS A 38 -9.74 -5.21 -0.68
CA LYS A 38 -10.28 -6.53 -0.37
C LYS A 38 -9.40 -7.62 -0.98
N VAL A 39 -9.19 -8.71 -0.24
CA VAL A 39 -8.52 -9.90 -0.78
C VAL A 39 -9.47 -10.66 -1.71
N LYS A 40 -8.98 -11.04 -2.89
CA LYS A 40 -9.65 -11.93 -3.84
C LYS A 40 -8.64 -12.96 -4.35
N GLY A 41 -8.60 -14.13 -3.69
CA GLY A 41 -7.55 -15.12 -3.93
C GLY A 41 -6.18 -14.55 -3.52
N ASP A 42 -5.19 -14.64 -4.42
CA ASP A 42 -3.83 -14.13 -4.15
C ASP A 42 -3.63 -12.65 -4.54
N GLU A 43 -4.73 -11.94 -4.85
CA GLU A 43 -4.73 -10.55 -5.28
C GLU A 43 -5.44 -9.66 -4.27
N VAL A 44 -5.02 -8.39 -4.24
CA VAL A 44 -5.78 -7.32 -3.58
C VAL A 44 -6.55 -6.55 -4.64
N GLU A 45 -7.86 -6.50 -4.49
CA GLU A 45 -8.74 -5.61 -5.25
C GLU A 45 -8.88 -4.27 -4.52
N ILE A 46 -8.64 -3.19 -5.26
CA ILE A 46 -8.77 -1.81 -4.80
C ILE A 46 -10.01 -1.20 -5.43
N SER A 47 -10.84 -0.58 -4.60
CA SER A 47 -12.08 0.06 -5.01
C SER A 47 -12.30 1.38 -4.26
N ASN A 48 -13.39 2.08 -4.58
CA ASN A 48 -13.78 3.30 -3.86
C ASN A 48 -13.91 3.03 -2.36
N ALA A 49 -13.65 4.06 -1.55
CA ALA A 49 -13.83 3.99 -0.10
C ALA A 49 -15.29 3.62 0.23
N LYS A 50 -15.48 2.81 1.28
CA LYS A 50 -16.80 2.38 1.76
C LYS A 50 -17.30 3.20 2.93
N PHE A 51 -16.39 3.60 3.82
CA PHE A 51 -16.69 4.19 5.12
C PHE A 51 -16.32 5.68 5.20
N HIS A 52 -15.39 6.14 4.36
CA HIS A 52 -14.99 7.55 4.30
C HIS A 52 -15.60 8.27 3.09
N GLU A 53 -16.12 9.48 3.32
CA GLU A 53 -16.74 10.31 2.27
C GLU A 53 -15.74 10.72 1.18
N ASN A 54 -14.51 11.08 1.56
CA ASN A 54 -13.46 11.48 0.61
C ASN A 54 -12.84 10.25 -0.06
N SER A 55 -13.55 9.66 -1.01
CA SER A 55 -13.08 8.51 -1.79
C SER A 55 -12.18 8.93 -2.95
N CYS A 56 -11.17 8.10 -3.24
CA CYS A 56 -10.52 8.08 -4.55
C CYS A 56 -11.57 7.85 -5.64
N SER A 57 -11.40 8.44 -6.82
CA SER A 57 -12.22 8.13 -7.99
C SER A 57 -11.66 6.91 -8.70
N ILE A 58 -12.24 5.74 -8.43
CA ILE A 58 -11.84 4.44 -8.99
C ILE A 58 -13.03 3.89 -9.79
N PRO A 59 -13.16 4.27 -11.08
CA PRO A 59 -14.31 3.87 -11.90
C PRO A 59 -14.34 2.36 -12.17
N THR A 60 -13.18 1.73 -12.23
CA THR A 60 -13.03 0.27 -12.35
C THR A 60 -12.11 -0.23 -11.25
N PRO A 61 -12.50 -1.30 -10.52
CA PRO A 61 -11.65 -1.89 -9.50
C PRO A 61 -10.27 -2.27 -10.06
N ARG A 62 -9.23 -1.98 -9.30
CA ARG A 62 -7.85 -2.25 -9.69
C ARG A 62 -7.35 -3.47 -8.94
N LYS A 63 -6.51 -4.27 -9.60
CA LYS A 63 -5.93 -5.47 -8.99
C LYS A 63 -4.45 -5.29 -8.77
N ILE A 64 -4.00 -5.69 -7.59
CA ILE A 64 -2.59 -5.71 -7.21
C ILE A 64 -2.24 -7.16 -6.87
N ASN A 65 -1.19 -7.67 -7.51
CA ASN A 65 -0.63 -8.98 -7.21
C ASN A 65 0.77 -8.86 -6.60
N ILE A 66 1.28 -9.99 -6.11
CA ILE A 66 2.61 -10.07 -5.49
C ILE A 66 3.75 -9.59 -6.41
N LYS A 67 3.61 -9.72 -7.74
CA LYS A 67 4.65 -9.27 -8.69
C LYS A 67 4.72 -7.75 -8.71
N GLU A 68 3.59 -7.07 -8.86
CA GLU A 68 3.53 -5.61 -8.78
C GLU A 68 4.01 -5.10 -7.43
N PHE A 69 3.56 -5.73 -6.34
CA PHE A 69 4.01 -5.43 -5.00
C PHE A 69 5.53 -5.55 -4.86
N SER A 70 6.11 -6.67 -5.29
CA SER A 70 7.55 -6.94 -5.16
C SER A 70 8.41 -5.98 -5.97
N LEU A 71 7.88 -5.37 -7.03
CA LEU A 71 8.56 -4.32 -7.79
C LEU A 71 8.52 -2.97 -7.05
N ALA A 72 7.42 -2.67 -6.36
CA ALA A 72 7.19 -1.40 -5.67
C ALA A 72 7.84 -1.35 -4.28
N PHE A 73 7.78 -2.44 -3.52
CA PHE A 73 8.28 -2.55 -2.15
C PHE A 73 9.74 -2.08 -1.95
N PRO A 74 10.74 -2.49 -2.76
CA PRO A 74 12.11 -2.00 -2.59
C PRO A 74 12.27 -0.50 -2.89
N LEU A 75 11.35 0.08 -3.66
CA LEU A 75 11.33 1.51 -3.96
C LEU A 75 10.59 2.32 -2.89
N TYR A 76 9.75 1.68 -2.08
CA TYR A 76 9.02 2.31 -1.00
C TYR A 76 9.94 2.99 0.00
N LYS A 77 10.98 2.29 0.50
CA LYS A 77 11.95 2.88 1.44
C LYS A 77 12.64 4.12 0.87
N GLN A 78 13.04 4.08 -0.41
CA GLN A 78 13.64 5.24 -1.07
C GLN A 78 12.63 6.39 -1.21
N TYR A 79 11.35 6.07 -1.47
CA TYR A 79 10.29 7.06 -1.56
C TYR A 79 10.06 7.75 -0.21
N THR A 80 9.93 7.00 0.88
CA THR A 80 9.72 7.56 2.23
C THR A 80 10.94 8.30 2.78
N SER A 81 12.15 7.93 2.37
CA SER A 81 13.37 8.70 2.66
C SER A 81 13.52 9.98 1.82
N GLY A 82 12.55 10.32 0.97
CA GLY A 82 12.57 11.56 0.18
C GLY A 82 13.54 11.54 -1.00
N VAL A 83 13.98 10.38 -1.48
CA VAL A 83 14.87 10.29 -2.65
C VAL A 83 14.13 10.84 -3.89
N PRO A 84 14.69 11.83 -4.61
CA PRO A 84 14.04 12.42 -5.78
C PRO A 84 13.82 11.41 -6.91
N GLY A 85 12.73 11.58 -7.66
CA GLY A 85 12.47 10.81 -8.89
C GLY A 85 11.99 9.36 -8.69
N ILE A 86 11.77 8.90 -7.45
CA ILE A 86 11.32 7.51 -7.20
C ILE A 86 9.93 7.24 -7.77
N ARG A 87 8.98 8.20 -7.67
CA ARG A 87 7.66 8.12 -8.33
C ARG A 87 7.80 7.92 -9.84
N TYR A 88 8.67 8.71 -10.49
CA TYR A 88 8.96 8.57 -11.91
C TYR A 88 9.58 7.21 -12.25
N LYS A 89 10.49 6.70 -11.39
CA LYS A 89 11.09 5.36 -11.54
C LYS A 89 10.04 4.24 -11.45
N MET A 90 9.07 4.35 -10.54
CA MET A 90 7.94 3.40 -10.45
C MET A 90 7.10 3.44 -11.73
N GLN A 91 6.79 4.62 -12.25
CA GLN A 91 6.05 4.78 -13.51
C GLN A 91 6.81 4.19 -14.70
N LYS A 92 8.11 4.47 -14.83
CA LYS A 92 8.97 3.91 -15.91
C LYS A 92 9.04 2.37 -15.87
N ARG A 93 8.92 1.78 -14.67
CA ARG A 93 8.83 0.33 -14.47
C ARG A 93 7.43 -0.24 -14.64
N LYS A 94 6.47 0.57 -15.10
CA LYS A 94 5.07 0.19 -15.32
C LYS A 94 4.38 -0.34 -14.06
N ILE A 95 4.71 0.23 -12.90
CA ILE A 95 4.03 -0.06 -11.63
C ILE A 95 2.79 0.84 -11.52
N TYR A 96 1.73 0.48 -12.24
CA TYR A 96 0.54 1.33 -12.41
C TYR A 96 -0.21 1.61 -11.11
N ASN A 97 -0.20 0.65 -10.19
CA ASN A 97 -0.87 0.74 -8.89
C ASN A 97 0.02 1.27 -7.77
N SER A 98 1.16 1.90 -8.10
CA SER A 98 2.18 2.34 -7.13
C SER A 98 1.62 3.19 -5.98
N SER A 99 0.68 4.11 -6.22
CA SER A 99 0.06 4.91 -5.15
C SER A 99 -0.64 4.04 -4.08
N TYR A 100 -1.40 3.05 -4.53
CA TYR A 100 -2.15 2.16 -3.64
C TYR A 100 -1.20 1.19 -2.92
N ILE A 101 -0.21 0.66 -3.63
CA ILE A 101 0.81 -0.21 -3.00
C ILE A 101 1.57 0.55 -1.92
N ILE A 102 2.02 1.77 -2.21
CA ILE A 102 2.68 2.65 -1.25
C ILE A 102 1.79 2.89 -0.03
N ALA A 103 0.51 3.18 -0.24
CA ALA A 103 -0.44 3.41 0.83
C ALA A 103 -0.65 2.14 1.69
N LEU A 104 -0.81 0.96 1.08
CA LEU A 104 -0.94 -0.30 1.83
C LEU A 104 0.30 -0.59 2.68
N ILE A 105 1.50 -0.40 2.12
CA ILE A 105 2.74 -0.58 2.90
C ILE A 105 2.75 0.40 4.09
N HIS A 106 2.44 1.67 3.86
CA HIS A 106 2.48 2.68 4.91
C HIS A 106 1.43 2.45 6.01
N ASN A 107 0.20 2.10 5.66
CA ASN A 107 -0.88 1.94 6.64
C ASN A 107 -0.77 0.61 7.41
N ILE A 108 -0.16 -0.43 6.82
CA ILE A 108 -0.18 -1.79 7.39
C ILE A 108 1.21 -2.18 7.91
N ILE A 109 2.24 -2.07 7.06
CA ILE A 109 3.58 -2.59 7.37
C ILE A 109 4.32 -1.65 8.31
N ASP A 110 4.29 -0.34 8.05
CA ASP A 110 4.93 0.62 8.95
C ASP A 110 4.22 0.67 10.31
N ASP A 111 2.88 0.65 10.35
CA ASP A 111 2.12 0.58 11.61
C ASP A 111 2.46 -0.70 12.40
N TYR A 112 2.54 -1.85 11.71
CA TYR A 112 2.98 -3.10 12.32
C TYR A 112 4.36 -2.94 12.97
N TYR A 113 5.39 -2.51 12.23
CA TYR A 113 6.74 -2.38 12.78
C TYR A 113 6.82 -1.32 13.90
N PHE A 114 6.04 -0.25 13.81
CA PHE A 114 5.94 0.75 14.87
C PHE A 114 5.35 0.16 16.16
N ARG A 115 4.27 -0.61 16.08
CA ARG A 115 3.66 -1.24 17.26
C ARG A 115 4.58 -2.27 17.92
N PHE A 116 5.25 -3.12 17.13
CA PHE A 116 6.16 -4.14 17.67
C PHE A 116 7.43 -3.54 18.29
N SER A 117 7.99 -2.48 17.72
CA SER A 117 9.15 -1.81 18.31
C SER A 117 8.84 -1.13 19.65
N ASN A 118 7.61 -0.66 19.85
CA ASN A 118 7.17 -0.10 21.14
C ASN A 118 6.87 -1.15 22.22
N ILE A 119 6.61 -2.41 21.83
CA ILE A 119 6.39 -3.52 22.78
C ILE A 119 7.72 -4.06 23.31
N LEU A 120 8.75 -4.14 22.47
CA LEU A 120 10.08 -4.66 22.85
C LEU A 120 10.93 -3.68 23.66
N ASN A 121 10.56 -2.40 23.70
CA ASN A 121 11.24 -1.36 24.46
C ASN A 121 10.54 -1.05 25.81
N LYS A 122 9.65 -1.93 26.28
CA LYS A 122 9.04 -1.89 27.62
C LYS A 122 9.50 -3.09 28.43
#